data_AF-A0A7Y4MTB2-F1
#
_entry.id   AF-A0A7Y4MTB2-F1
#
_cell.length_a   1.000
_cell.length_b   1.000
_cell.length_c   1.000
_cell.angle_alpha   90.00
_cell.angle_beta   90.00
_cell.angle_gamma   90.00
#
_symmetry.space_group_name_H-M   'P 1'
#
loop_
_entity.id
_entity.type
_entity.pdbx_description
1 polymer ?
#
loop_
_entity_poly.entity_id
_entity_poly.type
_entity_poly.pdbx_seq_one_letter_code
_entity_poly.pdbx_strand_id
1 'polypeptide(L)'
;MGFVGTVAAVFGAVGYAWKPEGRAMEWGQISLLLLILVVAGRYRRWRFRKWEALFVCGTELLDAGDPGAAQRVFEDADGYALRPPERVLTRYHLGCCEWFQGHVDAARSTFLSLSRGWRTKEVPDVFVAAPDMLAACLAVQGDLVDARRWLEEAHRRRSPGVANLSVGEIFILCREERYGATLRLLDDRREAIEKSVVLIRKLLGVVRAFSWDALATETGGTPGEELKGLESIRPGEFDYLGAQWPRMETFLRASGLSEKEAA
;
A
#
# COMPACT_ATOMS: atom_id res chain seq x y z
N MET A 1 -17.61 5.66 13.72
CA MET A 1 -18.03 5.78 15.14
C MET A 1 -17.13 6.70 15.99
N GLY A 2 -16.56 7.80 15.46
CA GLY A 2 -15.63 8.65 16.23
C GLY A 2 -16.24 9.92 16.83
N PHE A 3 -17.18 10.56 16.14
CA PHE A 3 -17.75 11.84 16.56
C PHE A 3 -18.90 11.66 17.56
N VAL A 4 -19.80 10.72 17.29
CA VAL A 4 -20.95 10.39 18.17
C VAL A 4 -20.50 9.89 19.54
N GLY A 5 -19.42 9.11 19.62
CA GLY A 5 -18.88 8.62 20.90
C GLY A 5 -18.23 9.70 21.75
N THR A 6 -17.56 10.69 21.14
CA THR A 6 -16.98 11.81 21.91
C THR A 6 -18.09 12.72 22.43
N VAL A 7 -19.11 12.98 21.59
CA VAL A 7 -20.27 13.80 21.97
C VAL A 7 -21.09 13.09 23.06
N ALA A 8 -21.34 11.78 22.92
CA ALA A 8 -22.04 10.97 23.92
C ALA A 8 -21.27 10.85 25.25
N ALA A 9 -19.93 10.78 25.23
CA ALA A 9 -19.12 10.79 26.45
C ALA A 9 -19.16 12.15 27.16
N VAL A 10 -19.19 13.25 26.41
CA VAL A 10 -19.36 14.61 26.98
C VAL A 10 -20.77 14.79 27.53
N PHE A 11 -21.81 14.38 26.81
CA PHE A 11 -23.19 14.41 27.31
C PHE A 11 -23.43 13.43 28.47
N GLY A 12 -22.75 12.27 28.48
CA GLY A 12 -22.79 11.31 29.59
C GLY A 12 -22.08 11.82 30.84
N ALA A 13 -20.96 12.52 30.70
CA ALA A 13 -20.28 13.21 31.80
C ALA A 13 -21.11 14.39 32.33
N VAL A 14 -21.76 15.14 31.44
CA VAL A 14 -22.71 16.21 31.81
C VAL A 14 -23.93 15.62 32.51
N GLY A 15 -24.48 14.50 32.04
CA GLY A 15 -25.62 13.81 32.66
C GLY A 15 -25.27 13.15 34.00
N TYR A 16 -24.07 12.59 34.16
CA TYR A 16 -23.61 12.02 35.43
C TYR A 16 -23.31 13.09 36.48
N ALA A 17 -22.86 14.27 36.04
CA ALA A 17 -22.73 15.45 36.90
C ALA A 17 -24.09 16.10 37.23
N TRP A 18 -25.14 15.77 36.47
CA TRP A 18 -26.49 16.30 36.65
C TRP A 18 -27.26 15.44 37.66
N LYS A 19 -27.03 15.70 38.96
CA LYS A 19 -28.02 15.34 40.00
C LYS A 19 -29.09 16.43 40.01
N PRO A 20 -30.37 16.12 39.70
CA PRO A 20 -31.45 17.13 39.64
C PRO A 20 -31.82 17.70 41.02
N GLU A 21 -31.27 17.16 42.10
CA GLU A 21 -31.48 17.64 43.46
C GLU A 21 -30.42 18.69 43.83
N GLY A 22 -30.64 19.93 43.41
CA GLY A 22 -30.19 21.11 44.18
C GLY A 22 -28.87 21.80 43.81
N ARG A 23 -28.19 21.46 42.70
CA ARG A 23 -27.05 22.27 42.22
C ARG A 23 -27.26 22.66 40.75
N ALA A 24 -27.70 23.91 40.54
CA ALA A 24 -27.61 24.53 39.23
C ALA A 24 -26.14 24.51 38.79
N MET A 25 -25.86 23.94 37.61
CA MET A 25 -24.54 24.01 37.00
C MET A 25 -24.20 25.48 36.80
N GLU A 26 -23.20 25.98 37.50
CA GLU A 26 -22.84 27.40 37.43
C GLU A 26 -22.43 27.75 35.99
N TRP A 27 -22.84 28.93 35.49
CA TRP A 27 -22.50 29.39 34.15
C TRP A 27 -20.99 29.28 33.84
N GLY A 28 -20.13 29.43 34.84
CA GLY A 28 -18.68 29.23 34.72
C GLY A 28 -18.28 27.80 34.30
N GLN A 29 -18.96 26.76 34.79
CA GLN A 29 -18.70 25.36 34.42
C GLN A 29 -19.10 25.09 32.96
N ILE A 30 -20.24 25.65 32.54
CA ILE A 30 -20.70 25.58 31.15
C ILE A 30 -19.68 26.28 30.22
N SER A 31 -19.26 27.50 30.58
CA SER A 31 -18.23 28.24 29.82
C SER A 31 -16.91 27.48 29.71
N LEU A 32 -16.46 26.84 30.81
CA LEU A 32 -15.24 26.03 30.81
C LEU A 32 -15.35 24.81 29.89
N LEU A 33 -16.47 24.07 29.94
CA LEU A 33 -16.68 22.93 29.05
C LEU A 33 -16.72 23.34 27.59
N LEU A 34 -17.39 24.45 27.27
CA LEU A 34 -17.41 25.00 25.90
C LEU A 34 -16.00 25.39 25.44
N LEU A 35 -15.21 26.03 26.30
CA LEU A 35 -13.82 26.37 26.00
C LEU A 35 -12.99 25.12 25.71
N ILE A 36 -13.09 24.08 26.55
CA ILE A 36 -12.40 22.80 26.35
C ILE A 36 -12.79 22.17 25.01
N LEU A 37 -14.08 22.15 24.68
CA LEU A 37 -14.58 21.60 23.40
C LEU A 37 -14.04 22.37 22.20
N VAL A 38 -14.02 23.71 22.26
CA VAL A 38 -13.48 24.56 21.19
C VAL A 38 -11.97 24.32 21.03
N VAL A 39 -11.21 24.31 22.12
CA VAL A 39 -9.76 24.06 22.09
C VAL A 39 -9.46 22.66 21.54
N ALA A 40 -10.15 21.62 22.03
CA ALA A 40 -10.01 20.25 21.55
C ALA A 40 -10.39 20.12 20.06
N GLY A 41 -11.45 20.79 19.62
CA GLY A 41 -11.86 20.83 18.22
C GLY A 41 -10.82 21.50 17.32
N ARG A 42 -10.28 22.64 17.74
CA ARG A 42 -9.20 23.34 17.01
C ARG A 42 -7.94 22.50 16.93
N TYR A 43 -7.54 21.86 18.03
CA TYR A 43 -6.38 20.97 18.08
C TYR A 43 -6.55 19.76 17.14
N ARG A 44 -7.70 19.07 17.19
CA ARG A 44 -8.01 17.95 16.29
C ARG A 44 -7.97 18.38 14.82
N ARG A 45 -8.54 19.54 14.49
CA ARG A 45 -8.53 20.08 13.12
C ARG A 45 -7.12 20.43 12.65
N TRP A 46 -6.31 21.04 13.51
CA TRP A 46 -4.91 21.35 13.21
C TRP A 46 -4.10 20.08 12.96
N ARG A 47 -4.21 19.07 13.83
CA ARG A 47 -3.54 17.78 13.66
C ARG A 47 -3.97 17.06 12.38
N PHE A 48 -5.27 17.02 12.10
CA PHE A 48 -5.78 16.43 10.87
C PHE A 48 -5.19 17.11 9.63
N ARG A 49 -5.21 18.44 9.57
CA ARG A 49 -4.61 19.19 8.44
C ARG A 49 -3.12 18.94 8.29
N LYS A 50 -2.40 18.81 9.42
CA LYS A 50 -0.97 18.52 9.39
C LYS A 50 -0.70 17.10 8.88
N TRP A 51 -1.47 16.11 9.33
CA TRP A 51 -1.44 14.75 8.80
C TRP A 51 -1.75 14.73 7.31
N GLU A 52 -2.83 15.37 6.87
CA GLU A 52 -3.28 15.41 5.48
C GLU A 52 -2.21 16.03 4.56
N ALA A 53 -1.61 17.15 4.96
CA ALA A 53 -0.55 17.80 4.19
C ALA A 53 0.71 16.91 4.06
N LEU A 54 1.11 16.23 5.14
CA LEU A 54 2.23 15.28 5.09
C LEU A 54 1.88 14.06 4.24
N PHE A 55 0.67 13.53 4.38
CA PHE A 55 0.22 12.36 3.65
C PHE A 55 0.19 12.61 2.12
N VAL A 56 -0.31 13.77 1.68
CA VAL A 56 -0.28 14.18 0.26
C VAL A 56 1.16 14.30 -0.23
N CYS A 57 2.03 14.98 0.52
CA CYS A 57 3.45 15.11 0.17
C CYS A 57 4.16 13.74 0.07
N GLY A 58 3.90 12.82 1.01
CA GLY A 58 4.44 11.46 0.96
C GLY A 58 3.95 10.69 -0.27
N THR A 59 2.70 10.89 -0.66
CA THR A 59 2.11 10.27 -1.86
C THR A 59 2.76 10.81 -3.12
N GLU A 60 2.92 12.14 -3.23
CA GLU A 60 3.59 12.78 -4.35
C GLU A 60 5.06 12.32 -4.50
N LEU A 61 5.77 12.12 -3.39
CA LEU A 61 7.14 11.57 -3.40
C LEU A 61 7.18 10.12 -3.86
N LEU A 62 6.22 9.30 -3.41
CA LEU A 62 6.10 7.91 -3.86
C LEU A 62 5.74 7.83 -5.34
N ASP A 63 4.86 8.71 -5.82
CA ASP A 63 4.49 8.85 -7.23
C ASP A 63 5.67 9.30 -8.09
N ALA A 64 6.54 10.16 -7.54
CA ALA A 64 7.80 10.58 -8.16
C ALA A 64 8.89 9.49 -8.13
N GLY A 65 8.67 8.38 -7.44
CA GLY A 65 9.60 7.26 -7.35
C GLY A 65 10.72 7.42 -6.33
N ASP A 66 10.50 8.21 -5.27
CA ASP A 66 11.42 8.32 -4.13
C ASP A 66 10.80 7.69 -2.87
N PRO A 67 10.83 6.34 -2.75
CA PRO A 67 10.21 5.65 -1.63
C PRO A 67 10.91 5.94 -0.29
N GLY A 68 12.21 6.28 -0.31
CA GLY A 68 12.95 6.62 0.90
C GLY A 68 12.58 8.00 1.47
N ALA A 69 12.40 9.01 0.61
CA ALA A 69 11.87 10.30 1.05
C ALA A 69 10.40 10.20 1.46
N ALA A 70 9.59 9.45 0.69
CA ALA A 70 8.19 9.20 1.03
C ALA A 70 8.04 8.54 2.40
N GLN A 71 8.85 7.52 2.70
CA GLN A 71 8.85 6.83 4.00
C GLN A 71 9.03 7.82 5.16
N ARG A 72 10.05 8.68 5.11
CA ARG A 72 10.30 9.68 6.17
C ARG A 72 9.09 10.59 6.39
N VAL A 73 8.46 11.04 5.31
CA VAL A 73 7.27 11.91 5.39
C VAL A 73 6.06 11.15 5.96
N PHE A 74 5.88 9.88 5.62
CA PHE A 74 4.81 9.05 6.17
C PHE A 74 5.04 8.69 7.65
N GLU A 75 6.29 8.49 8.08
CA GLU A 75 6.64 8.32 9.49
C GLU A 75 6.26 9.58 10.30
N ASP A 76 6.58 10.76 9.78
CA ASP A 76 6.14 12.03 10.36
C ASP A 76 4.60 12.13 10.38
N ALA A 77 3.92 11.74 9.30
CA ALA A 77 2.46 11.74 9.22
C ALA A 77 1.82 10.83 10.28
N ASP A 78 2.36 9.63 10.53
CA ASP A 78 1.83 8.70 11.54
C ASP A 78 1.84 9.32 12.94
N GLY A 79 2.84 10.17 13.25
CA GLY A 79 2.92 10.95 14.49
C GLY A 79 1.75 11.95 14.68
N TYR A 80 1.11 12.38 13.59
CA TYR A 80 -0.08 13.25 13.60
C TYR A 80 -1.40 12.50 13.44
N ALA A 81 -1.39 11.20 13.10
CA ALA A 81 -2.58 10.40 12.90
C ALA A 81 -3.34 10.14 14.21
N LEU A 82 -4.49 10.80 14.35
CA LEU A 82 -5.35 10.73 15.53
C LEU A 82 -6.42 9.64 15.41
N ARG A 83 -6.94 9.41 14.20
CA ARG A 83 -8.03 8.46 13.96
C ARG A 83 -7.50 7.13 13.41
N PRO A 84 -8.16 5.99 13.71
CA PRO A 84 -7.76 4.70 13.16
C PRO A 84 -7.64 4.66 11.62
N PRO A 85 -8.55 5.27 10.83
CA PRO A 85 -8.40 5.33 9.37
C PRO A 85 -7.11 5.99 8.89
N GLU A 86 -6.69 7.07 9.54
CA GLU A 86 -5.46 7.81 9.20
C GLU A 86 -4.23 6.93 9.40
N ARG A 87 -4.18 6.20 10.53
CA ARG A 87 -3.10 5.24 10.84
C ARG A 87 -3.09 4.06 9.88
N VAL A 88 -4.27 3.51 9.56
CA VAL A 88 -4.39 2.40 8.58
C VAL A 88 -3.84 2.83 7.22
N LEU A 89 -4.26 4.00 6.73
CA LEU A 89 -3.84 4.51 5.44
C LEU A 89 -2.33 4.82 5.43
N THR A 90 -1.83 5.51 6.45
CA THR A 90 -0.40 5.83 6.58
C THR A 90 0.46 4.57 6.62
N ARG A 91 0.07 3.55 7.40
CA ARG A 91 0.77 2.26 7.46
C ARG A 91 0.74 1.47 6.17
N TYR A 92 -0.34 1.55 5.40
CA TYR A 92 -0.40 0.93 4.09
C TYR A 92 0.65 1.53 3.15
N HIS A 93 0.77 2.86 3.11
CA HIS A 93 1.79 3.53 2.30
C HIS A 93 3.22 3.30 2.81
N LEU A 94 3.43 3.19 4.12
CA LEU A 94 4.72 2.75 4.68
C LEU A 94 5.07 1.33 4.19
N GLY A 95 4.12 0.40 4.21
CA GLY A 95 4.31 -0.95 3.65
C GLY A 95 4.65 -0.93 2.15
N CYS A 96 4.06 -0.03 1.38
CA CYS A 96 4.45 0.18 -0.02
C CYS A 96 5.88 0.72 -0.15
N CYS A 97 6.30 1.65 0.72
CA CYS A 97 7.67 2.14 0.74
C CYS A 97 8.67 1.03 1.10
N GLU A 98 8.34 0.19 2.10
CA GLU A 98 9.13 -1.00 2.47
C GLU A 98 9.27 -1.95 1.28
N TRP A 99 8.18 -2.21 0.56
CA TRP A 99 8.17 -3.06 -0.64
C TRP A 99 9.10 -2.54 -1.73
N PHE A 100 8.96 -1.27 -2.11
CA PHE A 100 9.77 -0.68 -3.20
C PHE A 100 11.24 -0.46 -2.84
N GLN A 101 11.58 -0.44 -1.55
CA GLN A 101 12.97 -0.44 -1.10
C GLN A 101 13.55 -1.86 -0.96
N GLY A 102 12.78 -2.90 -1.33
CA GLY A 102 13.22 -4.28 -1.26
C GLY A 102 13.17 -4.89 0.14
N HIS A 103 12.62 -4.20 1.14
CA HIS A 103 12.37 -4.72 2.49
C HIS A 103 11.12 -5.62 2.51
N VAL A 104 11.12 -6.67 1.69
CA VAL A 104 9.94 -7.52 1.43
C VAL A 104 9.36 -8.15 2.71
N ASP A 105 10.21 -8.58 3.64
CA ASP A 105 9.76 -9.17 4.92
C ASP A 105 9.02 -8.15 5.81
N ALA A 106 9.52 -6.92 5.87
CA ALA A 106 8.88 -5.83 6.61
C ALA A 106 7.52 -5.50 5.98
N ALA A 107 7.50 -5.30 4.66
CA ALA A 107 6.29 -5.05 3.89
C ALA A 107 5.24 -6.15 4.09
N ARG A 108 5.66 -7.42 4.02
CA ARG A 108 4.80 -8.58 4.29
C ARG A 108 4.19 -8.52 5.68
N SER A 109 4.98 -8.23 6.72
CA SER A 109 4.49 -8.11 8.09
C SER A 109 3.44 -6.98 8.22
N THR A 110 3.73 -5.83 7.61
CA THR A 110 2.83 -4.67 7.56
C THR A 110 1.51 -5.02 6.88
N PHE A 111 1.54 -5.59 5.67
CA PHE A 111 0.34 -5.96 4.93
C PHE A 111 -0.44 -7.10 5.60
N LEU A 112 0.22 -8.04 6.28
CA LEU A 112 -0.45 -9.09 7.06
C LEU A 112 -1.23 -8.52 8.25
N SER A 113 -0.61 -7.60 8.99
CA SER A 113 -1.27 -6.88 10.09
C SER A 113 -2.51 -6.12 9.59
N LEU A 114 -2.37 -5.36 8.49
CA LEU A 114 -3.48 -4.63 7.87
C LEU A 114 -4.59 -5.55 7.36
N SER A 115 -4.23 -6.68 6.74
CA SER A 115 -5.18 -7.64 6.19
C SER A 115 -6.04 -8.32 7.24
N ARG A 116 -5.52 -8.48 8.47
CA ARG A 116 -6.22 -9.04 9.64
C ARG A 116 -6.92 -7.99 10.51
N GLY A 117 -6.53 -6.72 10.39
CA GLY A 117 -7.03 -5.63 11.20
C GLY A 117 -8.51 -5.33 10.97
N TRP A 118 -9.34 -5.37 12.02
CA TRP A 118 -10.75 -5.03 11.90
C TRP A 118 -10.97 -3.54 11.57
N ARG A 119 -10.09 -2.65 12.06
CA ARG A 119 -10.10 -1.22 11.75
C ARG A 119 -9.81 -0.92 10.29
N THR A 120 -9.15 -1.84 9.57
CA THR A 120 -8.87 -1.69 8.14
C THR A 120 -10.17 -1.59 7.33
N LYS A 121 -11.26 -2.20 7.79
CA LYS A 121 -12.61 -2.09 7.19
C LYS A 121 -13.14 -0.64 7.17
N GLU A 122 -12.60 0.25 8.00
CA GLU A 122 -12.94 1.68 7.98
C GLU A 122 -12.28 2.44 6.82
N VAL A 123 -11.34 1.79 6.09
CA VAL A 123 -10.65 2.32 4.91
C VAL A 123 -10.82 1.31 3.76
N PRO A 124 -11.92 1.41 2.98
CA PRO A 124 -12.26 0.40 1.97
C PRO A 124 -11.13 0.10 0.98
N ASP A 125 -10.40 1.12 0.51
CA ASP A 125 -9.31 0.95 -0.45
C ASP A 125 -8.20 0.06 0.12
N VAL A 126 -7.79 0.30 1.37
CA VAL A 126 -6.77 -0.51 2.05
C VAL A 126 -7.31 -1.90 2.42
N PHE A 127 -8.58 -1.99 2.79
CA PHE A 127 -9.22 -3.27 3.12
C PHE A 127 -9.16 -4.26 1.96
N VAL A 128 -9.30 -3.76 0.73
CA VAL A 128 -9.20 -4.52 -0.52
C VAL A 128 -7.75 -4.70 -0.96
N ALA A 129 -6.93 -3.65 -0.88
CA ALA A 129 -5.58 -3.68 -1.45
C ALA A 129 -4.54 -4.40 -0.59
N ALA A 130 -4.66 -4.37 0.75
CA ALA A 130 -3.66 -4.98 1.63
C ALA A 130 -3.48 -6.50 1.42
N PRO A 131 -4.55 -7.31 1.26
CA PRO A 131 -4.39 -8.72 0.92
C PRO A 131 -3.74 -8.97 -0.45
N ASP A 132 -3.95 -8.08 -1.43
CA ASP A 132 -3.34 -8.16 -2.75
C ASP A 132 -1.83 -7.93 -2.69
N MET A 133 -1.41 -6.87 -1.98
CA MET A 133 0.00 -6.56 -1.75
C MET A 133 0.69 -7.63 -0.90
N LEU A 134 -0.01 -8.22 0.07
CA LEU A 134 0.48 -9.38 0.83
C LEU A 134 0.70 -10.59 -0.08
N ALA A 135 -0.23 -10.87 -1.00
CA ALA A 135 -0.07 -11.93 -1.98
C ALA A 135 1.15 -11.68 -2.90
N ALA A 136 1.37 -10.43 -3.32
CA ALA A 136 2.58 -10.06 -4.08
C ALA A 136 3.86 -10.33 -3.29
N CYS A 137 3.91 -9.97 -2.00
CA CYS A 137 5.06 -10.25 -1.14
C CYS A 137 5.36 -11.75 -1.04
N LEU A 138 4.34 -12.55 -0.77
CA LEU A 138 4.47 -13.99 -0.65
C LEU A 138 4.90 -14.65 -1.97
N ALA A 139 4.37 -14.17 -3.10
CA ALA A 139 4.72 -14.69 -4.42
C ALA A 139 6.19 -14.41 -4.79
N VAL A 140 6.69 -13.21 -4.51
CA VAL A 140 8.12 -12.89 -4.70
C VAL A 140 9.00 -13.77 -3.81
N GLN A 141 8.57 -14.07 -2.59
CA GLN A 141 9.24 -15.00 -1.68
C GLN A 141 9.09 -16.49 -2.08
N GLY A 142 8.28 -16.79 -3.11
CA GLY A 142 8.04 -18.17 -3.57
C GLY A 142 7.00 -18.95 -2.76
N ASP A 143 6.34 -18.35 -1.78
CA ASP A 143 5.24 -18.98 -1.02
C ASP A 143 3.91 -18.84 -1.78
N LEU A 144 3.77 -19.61 -2.86
CA LEU A 144 2.63 -19.52 -3.77
C LEU A 144 1.32 -20.04 -3.17
N VAL A 145 1.40 -20.96 -2.20
CA VAL A 145 0.21 -21.51 -1.53
C VAL A 145 -0.46 -20.42 -0.70
N ASP A 146 0.30 -19.74 0.16
CA ASP A 146 -0.25 -18.66 0.96
C ASP A 146 -0.56 -17.42 0.11
N ALA A 147 0.22 -17.14 -0.95
CA ALA A 147 -0.06 -16.06 -1.89
C ALA A 147 -1.45 -16.21 -2.53
N ARG A 148 -1.78 -17.41 -3.06
CA ARG A 148 -3.10 -17.70 -3.64
C ARG A 148 -4.22 -17.53 -2.63
N ARG A 149 -4.05 -18.04 -1.41
CA ARG A 149 -5.04 -17.89 -0.33
C ARG A 149 -5.36 -16.42 -0.04
N TRP A 150 -4.34 -15.56 -0.02
CA TRP A 150 -4.52 -14.13 0.22
C TRP A 150 -5.07 -13.38 -1.01
N LEU A 151 -4.73 -13.80 -2.23
CA LEU A 151 -5.34 -13.28 -3.45
C LEU A 151 -6.84 -13.59 -3.50
N GLU A 152 -7.26 -14.80 -3.14
CA GLU A 152 -8.69 -15.14 -3.03
C GLU A 152 -9.41 -14.25 -2.01
N GLU A 153 -8.75 -13.95 -0.89
CA GLU A 153 -9.30 -13.00 0.09
C GLU A 153 -9.40 -11.57 -0.49
N ALA A 154 -8.40 -11.12 -1.25
CA ALA A 154 -8.47 -9.83 -1.97
C ALA A 154 -9.67 -9.79 -2.92
N HIS A 155 -9.90 -10.88 -3.67
CA HIS A 155 -11.03 -11.01 -4.59
C HIS A 155 -12.38 -11.02 -3.85
N ARG A 156 -12.50 -11.74 -2.73
CA ARG A 156 -13.72 -11.74 -1.91
C ARG A 156 -14.09 -10.36 -1.37
N ARG A 157 -13.08 -9.53 -1.08
CA ARG A 157 -13.29 -8.16 -0.57
C ARG A 157 -13.59 -7.15 -1.66
N ARG A 158 -13.26 -7.46 -2.92
CA ARG A 158 -13.43 -6.56 -4.06
C ARG A 158 -14.92 -6.42 -4.40
N SER A 159 -15.37 -5.19 -4.60
CA SER A 159 -16.73 -4.94 -5.10
C SER A 159 -16.86 -5.44 -6.55
N PRO A 160 -17.99 -6.07 -6.93
CA PRO A 160 -18.25 -6.46 -8.31
C PRO A 160 -18.12 -5.28 -9.27
N GLY A 161 -17.46 -5.49 -10.42
CA GLY A 161 -17.33 -4.48 -11.47
C GLY A 161 -16.16 -3.50 -11.32
N VAL A 162 -15.41 -3.56 -10.22
CA VAL A 162 -14.21 -2.70 -10.05
C VAL A 162 -13.00 -3.35 -10.72
N ALA A 163 -12.59 -2.78 -11.84
CA ALA A 163 -11.41 -3.16 -12.61
C ALA A 163 -10.12 -2.69 -11.92
N ASN A 164 -9.70 -3.37 -10.85
CA ASN A 164 -8.43 -3.07 -10.18
C ASN A 164 -7.27 -3.90 -10.72
N LEU A 165 -6.12 -3.25 -10.87
CA LEU A 165 -4.83 -3.90 -11.12
C LEU A 165 -4.45 -4.73 -9.88
N SER A 166 -4.24 -6.04 -10.06
CA SER A 166 -3.78 -6.95 -9.01
C SER A 166 -2.31 -7.23 -9.18
N VAL A 167 -1.48 -6.68 -8.31
CA VAL A 167 -0.04 -6.91 -8.33
C VAL A 167 0.25 -8.35 -7.87
N GLY A 168 -0.51 -8.83 -6.87
CA GLY A 168 -0.41 -10.20 -6.39
C GLY A 168 -0.68 -11.26 -7.46
N GLU A 169 -1.75 -11.10 -8.26
CA GLU A 169 -2.09 -12.02 -9.34
C GLU A 169 -1.00 -12.08 -10.41
N ILE A 170 -0.47 -10.91 -10.81
CA ILE A 170 0.61 -10.81 -11.79
C ILE A 170 1.85 -11.59 -11.31
N PHE A 171 2.29 -11.37 -10.07
CA PHE A 171 3.44 -12.09 -9.53
C PHE A 171 3.19 -13.59 -9.39
N ILE A 172 2.01 -14.02 -8.95
CA ILE A 172 1.66 -15.44 -8.87
C ILE A 172 1.73 -16.10 -10.24
N LEU A 173 1.07 -15.52 -11.26
CA LEU A 173 1.09 -16.08 -12.62
C LEU A 173 2.51 -16.17 -13.18
N CYS A 174 3.30 -15.12 -12.98
CA CYS A 174 4.66 -15.06 -13.47
C CYS A 174 5.55 -16.10 -12.78
N ARG A 175 5.39 -16.28 -11.46
CA ARG A 175 6.14 -17.26 -10.67
C ARG A 175 5.76 -18.71 -10.97
N GLU A 176 4.52 -18.93 -11.42
CA GLU A 176 4.02 -20.22 -11.90
C GLU A 176 4.38 -20.51 -13.36
N GLU A 177 5.24 -19.70 -13.96
CA GLU A 177 5.68 -19.83 -15.34
C GLU A 177 4.52 -19.71 -16.36
N ARG A 178 3.41 -19.08 -15.95
CA ARG A 178 2.27 -18.80 -16.83
C ARG A 178 2.49 -17.47 -17.55
N TYR A 179 3.61 -17.35 -18.25
CA TYR A 179 4.08 -16.10 -18.85
C TYR A 179 3.08 -15.51 -19.85
N GLY A 180 2.49 -16.34 -20.73
CA GLY A 180 1.46 -15.87 -21.67
C GLY A 180 0.20 -15.33 -20.99
N ALA A 181 -0.20 -15.90 -19.84
CA ALA A 181 -1.32 -15.38 -19.05
C ALA A 181 -0.95 -14.07 -18.35
N THR A 182 0.30 -13.96 -17.86
CA THR A 182 0.84 -12.72 -17.27
C THR A 182 0.81 -11.58 -18.28
N LEU A 183 1.32 -11.81 -19.49
CA LEU A 183 1.34 -10.82 -20.58
C LEU A 183 -0.07 -10.37 -20.98
N ARG A 184 -0.99 -11.33 -21.16
CA ARG A 184 -2.39 -11.02 -21.46
C ARG A 184 -3.02 -10.17 -20.37
N LEU A 185 -2.82 -10.52 -19.09
CA LEU A 185 -3.34 -9.73 -17.98
C LEU A 185 -2.77 -8.31 -17.95
N LEU A 186 -1.48 -8.14 -18.24
CA LEU A 186 -0.85 -6.82 -18.34
C LEU A 186 -1.43 -6.00 -19.52
N ASP A 187 -1.68 -6.63 -20.67
CA ASP A 187 -2.29 -5.98 -21.82
C ASP A 187 -3.75 -5.57 -21.55
N ASP A 188 -4.54 -6.46 -20.94
CA ASP A 188 -5.94 -6.20 -20.56
C ASP A 188 -6.06 -5.07 -19.53
N ARG A 189 -4.98 -4.77 -18.80
CA ARG A 189 -4.92 -3.75 -17.74
C ARG A 189 -4.07 -2.54 -18.10
N ARG A 190 -3.71 -2.36 -19.38
CA ARG A 190 -2.81 -1.28 -19.83
C ARG A 190 -3.21 0.10 -19.32
N GLU A 191 -4.47 0.50 -19.48
CA GLU A 191 -4.96 1.81 -19.04
C GLU A 191 -4.84 2.00 -17.51
N ALA A 192 -5.09 0.95 -16.73
CA ALA A 192 -4.94 1.00 -15.27
C ALA A 192 -3.47 1.11 -14.86
N ILE A 193 -2.57 0.43 -15.59
CA ILE A 193 -1.13 0.53 -15.39
C ILE A 193 -0.65 1.94 -15.73
N GLU A 194 -1.07 2.52 -16.85
CA GLU A 194 -0.67 3.89 -17.24
C GLU A 194 -1.01 4.94 -16.19
N LYS A 195 -2.15 4.78 -15.49
CA LYS A 195 -2.61 5.64 -14.39
C LYS A 195 -2.00 5.30 -13.02
N SER A 196 -1.22 4.23 -12.92
CA SER A 196 -0.58 3.83 -11.67
C SER A 196 0.70 4.64 -11.39
N VAL A 197 1.16 4.58 -10.15
CA VAL A 197 2.36 5.27 -9.67
C VAL A 197 3.60 4.82 -10.47
N VAL A 198 4.59 5.70 -10.65
CA VAL A 198 5.79 5.44 -11.49
C VAL A 198 6.45 4.11 -11.14
N LEU A 199 6.61 3.82 -9.84
CA LEU A 199 7.25 2.59 -9.38
C LEU A 199 6.48 1.33 -9.76
N ILE A 200 5.14 1.33 -9.71
CA ILE A 200 4.32 0.20 -10.18
C ILE A 200 4.49 0.03 -11.69
N ARG A 201 4.47 1.11 -12.47
CA ARG A 201 4.66 1.02 -13.93
C ARG A 201 6.01 0.42 -14.29
N LYS A 202 7.08 0.90 -13.66
CA LYS A 202 8.43 0.35 -13.85
C LYS A 202 8.50 -1.12 -13.43
N LEU A 203 7.98 -1.45 -12.25
CA LEU A 203 7.94 -2.82 -11.73
C LEU A 203 7.25 -3.77 -12.71
N LEU A 204 6.07 -3.37 -13.20
CA LEU A 204 5.32 -4.18 -14.17
C LEU A 204 5.98 -4.21 -15.55
N GLY A 205 6.73 -3.19 -15.93
CA GLY A 205 7.62 -3.20 -17.10
C GLY A 205 8.70 -4.28 -16.99
N VAL A 206 9.36 -4.40 -15.83
CA VAL A 206 10.32 -5.50 -15.56
C VAL A 206 9.65 -6.86 -15.67
N VAL A 207 8.50 -7.04 -15.00
CA VAL A 207 7.77 -8.31 -15.04
C VAL A 207 7.31 -8.66 -16.46
N ARG A 208 6.89 -7.66 -17.25
CA ARG A 208 6.51 -7.83 -18.66
C ARG A 208 7.69 -8.30 -19.49
N ALA A 209 8.82 -7.61 -19.41
CA ALA A 209 10.03 -7.94 -20.15
C ALA A 209 10.55 -9.34 -19.78
N PHE A 210 10.58 -9.66 -18.47
CA PHE A 210 10.93 -10.99 -17.98
C PHE A 210 10.00 -12.07 -18.53
N SER A 211 8.68 -11.85 -18.49
CA SER A 211 7.70 -12.81 -18.98
C SER A 211 7.83 -13.04 -20.49
N TRP A 212 8.14 -11.99 -21.25
CA TRP A 212 8.41 -12.11 -22.68
C TRP A 212 9.68 -12.90 -22.99
N ASP A 213 10.78 -12.60 -22.31
CA ASP A 213 12.07 -13.30 -22.46
C ASP A 213 11.93 -14.79 -22.12
N ALA A 214 11.24 -15.09 -21.02
CA ALA A 214 10.95 -16.45 -20.60
C ALA A 214 10.10 -17.22 -21.64
N LEU A 215 9.05 -16.58 -22.16
CA LEU A 215 8.17 -17.17 -23.18
C LEU A 215 8.88 -17.37 -24.53
N ALA A 216 9.74 -16.42 -24.93
CA ALA A 216 10.54 -16.53 -26.15
C ALA A 216 11.51 -17.71 -26.05
N THR A 217 12.16 -17.89 -24.90
CA THR A 217 13.05 -19.02 -24.62
C THR A 217 12.31 -20.36 -24.73
N GLU A 218 11.07 -20.44 -24.22
CA GLU A 218 10.26 -21.67 -24.27
C GLU A 218 9.72 -21.99 -25.67
N THR A 219 9.48 -20.97 -26.49
CA THR A 219 8.87 -21.13 -27.83
C THR A 219 9.89 -21.07 -28.98
N GLY A 220 11.17 -20.84 -28.68
CA GLY A 220 12.23 -20.62 -29.68
C GLY A 220 12.10 -19.29 -30.44
N GLY A 221 11.36 -18.33 -29.87
CA GLY A 221 11.22 -16.98 -30.42
C GLY A 221 12.42 -16.09 -30.10
N THR A 222 12.52 -14.95 -30.78
CA THR A 222 13.51 -13.93 -30.46
C THR A 222 12.97 -12.97 -29.39
N PRO A 223 13.76 -12.62 -28.35
CA PRO A 223 13.38 -11.58 -27.39
C PRO A 223 13.00 -10.29 -28.11
N GLY A 224 11.82 -9.74 -27.80
CA GLY A 224 11.25 -8.58 -28.51
C GLY A 224 11.85 -7.23 -28.10
N GLU A 225 11.45 -6.17 -28.81
CA GLU A 225 11.85 -4.76 -28.56
C GLU A 225 11.39 -4.19 -27.19
N GLU A 226 10.69 -4.98 -26.37
CA GLU A 226 10.13 -4.60 -25.06
C GLU A 226 11.22 -4.23 -24.03
N LEU A 227 12.48 -4.60 -24.26
CA LEU A 227 13.61 -4.17 -23.43
C LEU A 227 13.87 -2.65 -23.52
N LYS A 228 13.45 -1.96 -24.60
CA LYS A 228 13.61 -0.51 -24.75
C LYS A 228 12.84 0.29 -23.68
N GLY A 229 11.77 -0.29 -23.12
CA GLY A 229 10.99 0.35 -22.04
C GLY A 229 11.71 0.40 -20.69
N LEU A 230 12.80 -0.34 -20.53
CA LEU A 230 13.52 -0.50 -19.26
C LEU A 230 14.60 0.57 -19.04
N GLU A 231 14.91 1.41 -20.03
CA GLU A 231 15.99 2.42 -19.96
C GLU A 231 15.83 3.42 -18.81
N SER A 232 14.60 3.62 -18.32
CA SER A 232 14.31 4.52 -17.19
C SER A 232 14.54 3.91 -15.79
N ILE A 233 14.87 2.62 -15.73
CA ILE A 233 15.05 1.86 -14.49
C ILE A 233 16.52 1.92 -14.09
N ARG A 234 16.78 2.30 -12.84
CA ARG A 234 18.15 2.33 -12.33
C ARG A 234 18.61 0.90 -12.03
N PRO A 235 19.87 0.55 -12.32
CA PRO A 235 20.45 -0.69 -11.83
C PRO A 235 20.23 -0.82 -10.31
N GLY A 236 19.86 -2.01 -9.85
CA GLY A 236 19.61 -2.29 -8.43
C GLY A 236 18.20 -1.95 -7.94
N GLU A 237 17.43 -1.11 -8.65
CA GLU A 237 16.09 -0.64 -8.22
C GLU A 237 15.13 -1.79 -7.91
N PHE A 238 15.27 -2.92 -8.60
CA PHE A 238 14.42 -4.11 -8.44
C PHE A 238 15.22 -5.40 -8.13
N ASP A 239 16.43 -5.30 -7.60
CA ASP A 239 17.26 -6.48 -7.25
C ASP A 239 16.58 -7.42 -6.25
N TYR A 240 15.71 -6.88 -5.41
CA TYR A 240 14.94 -7.66 -4.45
C TYR A 240 14.02 -8.69 -5.11
N LEU A 241 13.62 -8.50 -6.37
CA LEU A 241 12.83 -9.49 -7.11
C LEU A 241 13.63 -10.78 -7.37
N GLY A 242 14.95 -10.66 -7.56
CA GLY A 242 15.86 -11.78 -7.79
C GLY A 242 16.26 -12.53 -6.53
N ALA A 243 16.15 -11.91 -5.34
CA ALA A 243 16.71 -12.42 -4.09
C ALA A 243 16.26 -13.85 -3.72
N GLN A 244 15.01 -14.22 -4.03
CA GLN A 244 14.49 -15.58 -3.86
C GLN A 244 14.00 -16.19 -5.18
N TRP A 245 14.31 -15.56 -6.31
CA TRP A 245 13.87 -15.96 -7.64
C TRP A 245 15.05 -16.05 -8.60
N PRO A 246 15.74 -17.21 -8.65
CA PRO A 246 16.96 -17.36 -9.45
C PRO A 246 16.79 -17.01 -10.94
N ARG A 247 15.67 -17.42 -11.57
CA ARG A 247 15.39 -17.10 -12.98
C ARG A 247 15.23 -15.59 -13.22
N MET A 248 14.56 -14.87 -12.32
CA MET A 248 14.44 -13.41 -12.37
C MET A 248 15.80 -12.74 -12.11
N GLU A 249 16.60 -13.25 -11.17
CA GLU A 249 17.94 -12.73 -10.91
C GLU A 249 18.83 -12.83 -12.17
N THR A 250 18.83 -13.99 -12.84
CA THR A 250 19.57 -14.17 -14.10
C THR A 250 19.10 -13.18 -15.16
N PHE A 251 17.79 -12.98 -15.31
CA PHE A 251 17.23 -12.00 -16.24
C PHE A 251 17.66 -10.56 -15.91
N LEU A 252 17.59 -10.15 -14.64
CA LEU A 252 17.98 -8.81 -14.20
C LEU A 252 19.45 -8.54 -14.50
N ARG A 253 20.34 -9.51 -14.25
CA ARG A 253 21.76 -9.40 -14.60
C ARG A 253 21.98 -9.33 -16.10
N ALA A 254 21.36 -10.22 -16.88
CA ALA A 254 21.47 -10.24 -18.34
C ALA A 254 20.96 -8.94 -19.00
N SER A 255 19.97 -8.30 -18.38
CA SER A 255 19.38 -7.04 -18.84
C SER A 255 20.11 -5.79 -18.34
N GLY A 256 21.19 -5.94 -17.56
CA GLY A 256 21.92 -4.81 -16.97
C GLY A 256 21.14 -4.03 -15.91
N LEU A 257 20.08 -4.64 -15.35
CA LEU A 257 19.23 -4.05 -14.31
C LEU A 257 19.69 -4.40 -12.89
N SER A 258 20.64 -5.33 -12.75
CA SER A 258 21.20 -5.70 -11.44
C SER A 258 22.47 -4.93 -11.13
N GLU A 259 22.66 -4.53 -9.87
CA GLU A 259 23.93 -3.95 -9.41
C GLU A 259 25.02 -5.01 -9.22
N LYS A 260 24.62 -6.28 -9.04
CA LYS A 260 25.55 -7.39 -8.99
C LYS A 260 26.07 -7.64 -10.40
N GLU A 261 27.29 -7.17 -10.68
CA GLU A 261 27.96 -7.37 -11.96
C GLU A 261 27.82 -8.83 -12.45
N ALA A 262 27.56 -8.98 -13.75
CA ALA A 262 27.64 -10.26 -14.43
C ALA A 262 29.12 -10.71 -14.46
N ALA A 263 29.55 -11.37 -13.40
CA ALA A 263 30.87 -11.99 -13.28
C ALA A 263 31.05 -13.12 -14.29
#